data_AF-A0A5P2BL69-F1
#
_entry.id   AF-A0A5P2BL69-F1
#
_cell.length_a   1.000
_cell.length_b   1.000
_cell.length_c   1.000
_cell.angle_alpha   90.00
_cell.angle_beta   90.00
_cell.angle_gamma   90.00
#
_symmetry.space_group_name_H-M   'P 1'
#
loop_
_entity.id
_entity.type
_entity.pdbx_description
1 polymer ?
#
loop_
_entity_poly.entity_id
_entity_poly.type
_entity_poly.pdbx_seq_one_letter_code
_entity_poly.pdbx_strand_id
1 'polypeptide(L)'
;MVDTQPAAPVVPLSPSGDSRVRTRARTRSRSRPRFSARLAGRAPAPPSPGAALHNISAATAVLLVLVAIGSVIHEPVLIPPLAASAAIIHCAPGLPLAQPRSVIAGHLLCSAVGYAVLAVAGSSPWAAALAAGIGLAVMTVARTPHSPACATAVVIVLNTPRPAAFVPLLVGSAALLVLAGWAASYARPRTPRYPTYWW
;
A
#
# COMPACT_ATOMS: atom_id res chain seq x y z
N MET A 1 -9.02 35.44 -73.24
CA MET A 1 -8.25 36.69 -73.41
C MET A 1 -7.94 37.19 -72.00
N VAL A 2 -6.66 37.14 -71.61
CA VAL A 2 -6.03 37.68 -70.37
C VAL A 2 -6.45 36.95 -69.08
N ASP A 3 -5.71 36.08 -68.40
CA ASP A 3 -4.29 35.91 -68.02
C ASP A 3 -3.62 37.13 -67.38
N THR A 4 -3.56 37.15 -66.04
CA THR A 4 -2.50 37.80 -65.25
C THR A 4 -2.45 37.20 -63.83
N GLN A 5 -1.53 36.26 -63.61
CA GLN A 5 -0.98 35.92 -62.28
C GLN A 5 0.07 36.97 -61.87
N PRO A 6 0.07 37.52 -60.65
CA PRO A 6 1.14 38.41 -60.20
C PRO A 6 2.33 37.67 -59.60
N ALA A 7 3.52 38.14 -59.97
CA ALA A 7 4.85 37.61 -59.67
C ALA A 7 5.26 37.71 -58.19
N ALA A 8 6.02 36.71 -57.72
CA ALA A 8 6.68 36.69 -56.42
C ALA A 8 7.92 37.62 -56.38
N PRO A 9 8.19 38.32 -55.26
CA PRO A 9 9.32 39.23 -55.17
C PRO A 9 10.66 38.53 -54.94
N VAL A 10 11.66 39.11 -55.59
CA VAL A 10 13.07 38.73 -55.72
C VAL A 10 13.83 38.87 -54.40
N VAL A 11 14.63 37.84 -54.09
CA VAL A 11 15.61 37.80 -52.98
C VAL A 11 16.84 38.65 -53.35
N PRO A 12 17.27 39.63 -52.53
CA PRO A 12 18.59 40.24 -52.68
C PRO A 12 19.64 39.46 -51.88
N LEU A 13 20.66 38.97 -52.59
CA LEU A 13 21.94 38.59 -52.00
C LEU A 13 22.74 39.86 -51.67
N SER A 14 23.30 39.95 -50.47
CA SER A 14 24.38 40.91 -50.15
C SER A 14 25.54 40.20 -49.45
N PRO A 15 26.81 40.47 -49.84
CA PRO A 15 27.96 39.70 -49.43
C PRO A 15 28.72 40.29 -48.24
N SER A 16 29.57 39.43 -47.66
CA SER A 16 30.87 39.71 -47.01
C SER A 16 30.92 40.69 -45.84
N GLY A 17 31.32 40.20 -44.66
CA GLY A 17 31.80 41.09 -43.61
C GLY A 17 32.07 40.46 -42.25
N ASP A 18 33.35 40.25 -41.99
CA ASP A 18 34.00 40.42 -40.69
C ASP A 18 34.04 39.25 -39.69
N SER A 19 35.15 38.53 -39.82
CA SER A 19 35.89 37.78 -38.80
C SER A 19 35.96 38.49 -37.44
N ARG A 20 35.23 37.98 -36.44
CA ARG A 20 35.62 38.12 -35.02
C ARG A 20 35.38 36.80 -34.30
N VAL A 21 36.42 35.98 -34.24
CA VAL A 21 36.53 34.87 -33.30
C VAL A 21 36.55 35.48 -31.89
N ARG A 22 35.37 35.66 -31.29
CA ARG A 22 35.24 35.95 -29.87
C ARG A 22 35.54 34.65 -29.12
N THR A 23 36.73 34.58 -28.54
CA THR A 23 37.13 33.58 -27.56
C THR A 23 36.18 33.66 -26.36
N ARG A 24 35.06 32.91 -26.41
CA ARG A 24 34.17 32.75 -25.26
C ARG A 24 34.93 31.94 -24.22
N ALA A 25 35.35 32.61 -23.15
CA ALA A 25 35.76 31.96 -21.93
C ALA A 25 34.67 30.94 -21.53
N ARG A 26 35.00 29.64 -21.59
CA ARG A 26 34.17 28.56 -21.06
C ARG A 26 34.10 28.78 -19.55
N THR A 27 33.06 29.48 -19.09
CA THR A 27 32.64 29.41 -17.70
C THR A 27 32.29 27.95 -17.44
N ARG A 28 33.20 27.24 -16.75
CA ARG A 28 32.93 25.91 -16.21
C ARG A 28 31.77 26.06 -15.23
N SER A 29 30.56 25.81 -15.71
CA SER A 29 29.39 25.57 -14.89
C SER A 29 29.75 24.43 -13.94
N ARG A 30 30.10 24.78 -12.71
CA ARG A 30 30.24 23.82 -11.61
C ARG A 30 28.84 23.24 -11.40
N SER A 31 28.60 22.07 -11.98
CA SER A 31 27.39 21.29 -11.73
C SER A 31 27.35 20.96 -10.23
N ARG A 32 26.64 21.76 -9.44
CA ARG A 32 26.31 21.42 -8.06
C ARG A 32 25.61 20.05 -8.08
N PRO A 33 26.05 19.06 -7.29
CA PRO A 33 25.39 17.76 -7.26
C PRO A 33 23.95 17.96 -6.80
N ARG A 34 22.98 17.63 -7.67
CA ARG A 34 21.53 17.73 -7.41
C ARG A 34 21.08 16.62 -6.47
N PHE A 35 21.57 16.62 -5.23
CA PHE A 35 21.17 15.64 -4.21
C PHE A 35 19.69 15.81 -3.82
N SER A 36 19.16 17.04 -3.88
CA SER A 36 17.77 17.38 -3.53
C SER A 36 16.71 16.89 -4.53
N ALA A 37 17.08 16.66 -5.79
CA ALA A 37 16.13 16.21 -6.82
C ALA A 37 15.67 14.75 -6.61
N ARG A 38 16.44 13.94 -5.88
CA ARG A 38 16.10 12.53 -5.60
C ARG A 38 15.06 12.35 -4.49
N LEU A 39 14.84 13.38 -3.66
CA LEU A 39 13.80 13.42 -2.62
C LEU A 39 12.56 14.22 -3.06
N ALA A 40 12.54 14.71 -4.31
CA ALA A 40 11.47 15.52 -4.85
C ALA A 40 10.28 14.66 -5.35
N GLY A 41 9.71 13.82 -4.48
CA GLY A 41 8.43 13.18 -4.70
C GLY A 41 7.30 14.02 -4.10
N ARG A 42 6.24 14.32 -4.86
CA ARG A 42 5.02 14.92 -4.30
C ARG A 42 4.11 13.81 -3.79
N ALA A 43 3.58 13.96 -2.58
CA ALA A 43 2.58 13.04 -2.06
C ALA A 43 1.30 13.09 -2.92
N PRO A 44 0.55 11.99 -3.02
CA PRO A 44 -0.78 11.99 -3.64
C PRO A 44 -1.71 13.00 -2.97
N ALA A 45 -2.70 13.51 -3.71
CA ALA A 45 -3.71 14.38 -3.15
C ALA A 45 -4.48 13.67 -2.02
N PRO A 46 -4.83 14.37 -0.92
CA PRO A 46 -5.58 13.78 0.18
C PRO A 46 -6.99 13.38 -0.26
N PRO A 47 -7.62 12.41 0.42
CA PRO A 47 -9.03 12.10 0.18
C PRO A 47 -9.92 13.31 0.53
N SER A 48 -11.10 13.39 -0.08
CA SER A 48 -12.08 14.41 0.30
C SER A 48 -12.51 14.22 1.77
N PRO A 49 -12.91 15.28 2.50
CA PRO A 49 -13.30 15.16 3.91
C PRO A 49 -14.42 14.14 4.16
N GLY A 50 -15.42 14.07 3.28
CA GLY A 50 -16.48 13.05 3.36
C GLY A 50 -16.00 11.63 3.04
N ALA A 51 -14.96 11.49 2.22
CA ALA A 51 -14.27 10.21 2.04
C ALA A 51 -13.51 9.82 3.31
N ALA A 52 -12.73 10.73 3.88
CA ALA A 52 -12.01 10.47 5.12
C ALA A 52 -12.96 10.08 6.27
N LEU A 53 -14.03 10.85 6.50
CA LEU A 53 -14.97 10.60 7.59
C LEU A 53 -15.58 9.20 7.52
N HIS A 54 -16.12 8.80 6.36
CA HIS A 54 -16.72 7.47 6.25
C HIS A 54 -15.69 6.35 6.35
N ASN A 55 -14.48 6.50 5.80
CA ASN A 55 -13.45 5.46 5.92
C ASN A 55 -13.04 5.27 7.38
N ILE A 56 -12.85 6.37 8.11
CA ILE A 56 -12.53 6.38 9.54
C ILE A 56 -13.69 5.77 10.32
N SER A 57 -14.92 6.23 10.11
CA SER A 57 -16.08 5.72 10.85
C SER A 57 -16.32 4.24 10.60
N ALA A 58 -16.18 3.76 9.37
CA ALA A 58 -16.35 2.34 9.03
C ALA A 58 -15.24 1.47 9.66
N ALA A 59 -13.97 1.90 9.57
CA ALA A 59 -12.87 1.21 10.22
C ALA A 59 -13.05 1.18 11.75
N THR A 60 -13.36 2.32 12.38
CA THR A 60 -13.61 2.37 13.83
C THR A 60 -14.79 1.49 14.23
N ALA A 61 -15.89 1.50 13.47
CA ALA A 61 -17.06 0.67 13.76
C ALA A 61 -16.72 -0.82 13.79
N VAL A 62 -16.02 -1.34 12.77
CA VAL A 62 -15.67 -2.77 12.76
C VAL A 62 -14.68 -3.14 13.87
N LEU A 63 -13.76 -2.25 14.24
CA LEU A 63 -12.86 -2.49 15.37
C LEU A 63 -13.61 -2.51 16.70
N LEU A 64 -14.60 -1.64 16.88
CA LEU A 64 -15.48 -1.67 18.07
C LEU A 64 -16.33 -2.94 18.12
N VAL A 65 -16.80 -3.43 16.96
CA VAL A 65 -17.50 -4.73 16.89
C VAL A 65 -16.58 -5.87 17.32
N LEU A 66 -15.32 -5.90 16.87
CA LEU A 66 -14.34 -6.89 17.34
C LEU A 66 -14.15 -6.83 18.86
N VAL A 67 -14.05 -5.63 19.44
CA VAL A 67 -13.94 -5.43 20.90
C VAL A 67 -15.19 -5.93 21.62
N ALA A 68 -16.38 -5.62 21.11
CA ALA A 68 -17.64 -6.06 21.69
C ALA A 68 -17.76 -7.59 21.69
N ILE A 69 -17.44 -8.24 20.56
CA ILE A 69 -17.40 -9.70 20.47
C ILE A 69 -16.41 -10.26 21.50
N GLY A 70 -15.19 -9.72 21.55
CA GLY A 70 -14.16 -10.15 22.50
C GLY A 70 -14.57 -10.01 23.96
N SER A 71 -15.34 -8.98 24.29
CA SER A 71 -15.86 -8.74 25.63
C SER A 71 -16.94 -9.75 26.02
N VAL A 72 -17.76 -10.21 25.06
CA VAL A 72 -18.79 -11.23 25.29
C VAL A 72 -18.19 -12.63 25.45
N ILE A 73 -17.17 -12.96 24.65
CA ILE A 73 -16.53 -14.29 24.68
C ILE A 73 -15.30 -14.37 25.58
N HIS A 74 -14.94 -13.26 26.26
CA HIS A 74 -13.77 -13.13 27.12
C HIS A 74 -12.42 -13.46 26.44
N GLU A 75 -12.27 -13.13 25.15
CA GLU A 75 -11.03 -13.34 24.39
C GLU A 75 -10.57 -12.04 23.69
N PRO A 76 -9.26 -11.83 23.50
CA PRO A 76 -8.73 -10.64 22.85
C PRO A 76 -8.86 -10.74 21.31
N VAL A 77 -10.07 -10.49 20.81
CA VAL A 77 -10.42 -10.55 19.38
C VAL A 77 -9.78 -9.40 18.58
N LEU A 78 -9.60 -8.23 19.19
CA LEU A 78 -8.86 -7.12 18.59
C LEU A 78 -7.35 -7.33 18.71
N ILE A 79 -6.78 -8.04 17.74
CA ILE A 79 -5.33 -8.29 17.66
C ILE A 79 -4.69 -7.15 16.85
N PRO A 80 -3.55 -6.55 17.27
CA PRO A 80 -2.97 -5.39 16.59
C PRO A 80 -2.82 -5.47 15.05
N PRO A 81 -2.43 -6.62 14.46
CA PRO A 81 -2.40 -6.79 13.00
C PRO A 81 -3.75 -6.55 12.33
N LEU A 82 -4.85 -6.96 12.96
CA LEU A 82 -6.21 -6.79 12.41
C LEU A 82 -6.62 -5.31 12.38
N ALA A 83 -6.17 -4.51 13.34
CA ALA A 83 -6.39 -3.06 13.31
C ALA A 83 -5.73 -2.41 12.08
N ALA A 84 -4.49 -2.83 11.75
CA ALA A 84 -3.82 -2.38 10.54
C ALA A 84 -4.50 -2.90 9.26
N SER A 85 -5.00 -4.14 9.25
CA SER A 85 -5.79 -4.70 8.14
C SER A 85 -7.07 -3.89 7.90
N ALA A 86 -7.80 -3.54 8.95
CA ALA A 86 -9.00 -2.71 8.87
C ALA A 86 -8.69 -1.33 8.27
N ALA A 87 -7.60 -0.70 8.67
CA ALA A 87 -7.19 0.59 8.11
C ALA A 87 -6.92 0.50 6.61
N ILE A 88 -6.23 -0.55 6.14
CA ILE A 88 -5.91 -0.74 4.72
C ILE A 88 -7.18 -1.05 3.90
N ILE A 89 -8.07 -1.91 4.42
CA ILE A 89 -9.34 -2.25 3.77
C ILE A 89 -10.18 -0.99 3.52
N HIS A 90 -10.28 -0.09 4.50
CA HIS A 90 -11.14 1.09 4.38
C HIS A 90 -10.46 2.28 3.72
N CYS A 91 -9.15 2.48 3.90
CA CYS A 91 -8.44 3.62 3.32
C CYS A 91 -7.94 3.36 1.90
N ALA A 92 -7.68 2.10 1.54
CA ALA A 92 -7.16 1.72 0.23
C ALA A 92 -7.79 0.42 -0.32
N PRO A 93 -9.13 0.34 -0.43
CA PRO A 93 -9.85 -0.88 -0.79
C PRO A 93 -9.51 -1.43 -2.17
N GLY A 94 -9.00 -0.60 -3.09
CA GLY A 94 -8.64 -1.02 -4.44
C GLY A 94 -7.29 -1.73 -4.54
N LEU A 95 -6.46 -1.70 -3.49
CA LEU A 95 -5.12 -2.27 -3.58
C LEU A 95 -5.13 -3.80 -3.43
N PRO A 96 -4.21 -4.54 -4.08
CA PRO A 96 -4.11 -6.00 -3.94
C PRO A 96 -3.99 -6.48 -2.49
N LEU A 97 -3.37 -5.67 -1.62
CA LEU A 97 -3.19 -6.00 -0.21
C LEU A 97 -4.45 -5.90 0.65
N ALA A 98 -5.47 -5.17 0.19
CA ALA A 98 -6.75 -5.09 0.87
C ALA A 98 -7.68 -6.26 0.51
N GLN A 99 -7.39 -6.98 -0.58
CA GLN A 99 -8.33 -7.97 -1.11
C GLN A 99 -8.50 -9.19 -0.19
N PRO A 100 -9.69 -9.83 -0.20
CA PRO A 100 -10.04 -10.95 0.66
C PRO A 100 -8.97 -12.05 0.73
N ARG A 101 -8.50 -12.54 -0.43
CA ARG A 101 -7.40 -13.52 -0.50
C ARG A 101 -6.16 -13.04 0.24
N SER A 102 -5.72 -11.81 0.00
CA SER A 102 -4.51 -11.28 0.64
C SER A 102 -4.68 -11.18 2.16
N VAL A 103 -5.82 -10.66 2.63
CA VAL A 103 -6.11 -10.51 4.06
C VAL A 103 -6.14 -11.88 4.76
N ILE A 104 -6.96 -12.80 4.27
CA ILE A 104 -7.19 -14.09 4.93
C ILE A 104 -5.98 -15.01 4.76
N ALA A 105 -5.52 -15.22 3.52
CA ALA A 105 -4.39 -16.11 3.26
C ALA A 105 -3.09 -15.54 3.83
N GLY A 106 -2.89 -14.22 3.78
CA GLY A 106 -1.72 -13.58 4.39
C GLY A 106 -1.64 -13.86 5.89
N HIS A 107 -2.71 -13.60 6.63
CA HIS A 107 -2.76 -13.89 8.07
C HIS A 107 -2.57 -15.38 8.37
N LEU A 108 -3.17 -16.29 7.60
CA LEU A 108 -2.98 -17.74 7.75
C LEU A 108 -1.55 -18.19 7.49
N LEU A 109 -0.93 -17.73 6.38
CA LEU A 109 0.44 -18.08 6.02
C LEU A 109 1.44 -17.56 7.05
N CYS A 110 1.32 -16.30 7.45
CA CYS A 110 2.18 -15.73 8.50
C CYS A 110 1.91 -16.35 9.88
N SER A 111 0.68 -16.79 10.16
CA SER A 111 0.38 -17.55 11.37
C SER A 111 1.12 -18.89 11.39
N ALA A 112 1.04 -19.64 10.29
CA ALA A 112 1.77 -20.90 10.15
C ALA A 112 3.30 -20.71 10.27
N VAL A 113 3.85 -19.69 9.62
CA VAL A 113 5.27 -19.33 9.75
C VAL A 113 5.63 -18.93 11.17
N GLY A 114 4.82 -18.10 11.82
CA GLY A 114 5.03 -17.66 13.21
C GLY A 114 5.11 -18.85 14.18
N TYR A 115 4.18 -19.79 14.08
CA TYR A 115 4.18 -21.00 14.90
C TYR A 115 5.34 -21.94 14.57
N ALA A 116 5.69 -22.09 13.29
CA ALA A 116 6.84 -22.91 12.88
C ALA A 116 8.16 -22.35 13.43
N VAL A 117 8.37 -21.03 13.32
CA VAL A 117 9.56 -20.37 13.87
C VAL A 117 9.57 -20.44 15.40
N LEU A 118 8.43 -20.20 16.05
CA LEU A 118 8.32 -20.35 17.51
C LEU A 118 8.69 -21.77 17.97
N ALA A 119 8.26 -22.80 17.25
CA ALA A 119 8.56 -24.18 17.59
C ALA A 119 10.05 -24.54 17.43
N VAL A 120 10.75 -23.94 16.45
CA VAL A 120 12.16 -24.26 16.13
C VAL A 120 13.15 -23.38 16.88
N ALA A 121 12.88 -22.07 16.98
CA ALA A 121 13.80 -21.06 17.50
C ALA A 121 13.38 -20.48 18.86
N GLY A 122 12.20 -20.85 19.36
CA GLY A 122 11.65 -20.32 20.62
C GLY A 122 11.17 -18.87 20.52
N SER A 123 10.78 -18.32 21.67
CA SER A 123 10.32 -16.93 21.77
C SER A 123 11.49 -15.98 21.98
N SER A 124 11.75 -15.11 21.01
CA SER A 124 12.71 -14.01 21.13
C SER A 124 12.44 -12.91 20.09
N PRO A 125 12.92 -11.67 20.30
CA PRO A 125 12.85 -10.62 19.29
C PRO A 125 13.54 -10.98 17.97
N TRP A 126 14.64 -11.73 18.04
CA TRP A 126 15.36 -12.22 16.86
C TRP A 126 14.54 -13.23 16.07
N ALA A 127 13.92 -14.20 16.75
CA ALA A 127 13.01 -15.16 16.14
C ALA A 127 11.78 -14.47 15.54
N ALA A 128 11.25 -13.42 16.18
CA ALA A 128 10.11 -12.67 15.66
C ALA A 128 10.46 -11.90 14.38
N ALA A 129 11.65 -11.28 14.32
CA ALA A 129 12.15 -10.64 13.11
C ALA A 129 12.34 -11.66 11.97
N LEU A 130 12.89 -12.84 12.26
CA LEU A 130 13.02 -13.93 11.30
C LEU A 130 11.66 -14.40 10.79
N ALA A 131 10.68 -14.61 11.68
CA ALA A 131 9.33 -15.02 11.32
C ALA A 131 8.63 -13.99 10.42
N ALA A 132 8.80 -12.70 10.69
CA ALA A 132 8.27 -11.63 9.84
C ALA A 132 8.89 -11.66 8.43
N GLY A 133 10.21 -11.84 8.34
CA GLY A 133 10.94 -11.92 7.07
C GLY A 133 10.56 -13.15 6.24
N ILE A 134 10.50 -14.33 6.87
CA ILE A 134 10.04 -15.56 6.22
C ILE A 134 8.57 -15.42 5.79
N GLY A 135 7.72 -14.85 6.65
CA GLY A 135 6.31 -14.62 6.33
C GLY A 135 6.14 -13.72 5.11
N LEU A 136 6.93 -12.65 5.00
CA LEU A 136 6.95 -11.78 3.82
C LEU A 136 7.38 -12.54 2.56
N ALA A 137 8.43 -13.37 2.65
CA ALA A 137 8.89 -14.19 1.53
C ALA A 137 7.80 -15.18 1.06
N VAL A 138 7.16 -15.88 2.01
CA VAL A 138 6.08 -16.83 1.73
C VAL A 138 4.88 -16.14 1.07
N MET A 139 4.43 -14.98 1.59
CA MET A 139 3.35 -14.22 0.97
C MET A 139 3.70 -13.70 -0.43
N THR A 140 4.97 -13.35 -0.66
CA THR A 140 5.46 -12.92 -1.97
C THR A 140 5.33 -14.07 -2.98
N VAL A 141 5.79 -15.27 -2.63
CA VAL A 141 5.66 -16.47 -3.48
C VAL A 141 4.18 -16.84 -3.69
N ALA A 142 3.37 -16.79 -2.64
CA ALA A 142 1.95 -17.12 -2.70
C ALA A 142 1.08 -16.07 -3.44
N ARG A 143 1.66 -14.92 -3.80
CA ARG A 143 0.97 -13.76 -4.39
C ARG A 143 -0.20 -13.28 -3.52
N THR A 144 0.03 -13.21 -2.22
CA THR A 144 -0.94 -12.77 -1.20
C THR A 144 -0.34 -11.63 -0.38
N PRO A 145 0.03 -10.49 -0.99
CA PRO A 145 0.73 -9.43 -0.27
C PRO A 145 -0.20 -8.84 0.80
N HIS A 146 0.10 -9.01 2.08
CA HIS A 146 -0.67 -8.40 3.16
C HIS A 146 0.26 -8.06 4.32
N SER A 147 0.92 -6.90 4.25
CA SER A 147 1.94 -6.52 5.22
C SER A 147 1.50 -6.55 6.69
N PRO A 148 0.22 -6.31 7.07
CA PRO A 148 -0.21 -6.53 8.46
C PRO A 148 0.01 -7.97 8.95
N ALA A 149 -0.06 -8.97 8.07
CA ALA A 149 0.16 -10.36 8.45
C ALA A 149 1.59 -10.64 8.95
N CYS A 150 2.60 -9.89 8.50
CA CYS A 150 3.95 -10.02 9.08
C CYS A 150 3.93 -9.73 10.59
N ALA A 151 3.13 -8.77 11.03
CA ALA A 151 2.95 -8.49 12.46
C ALA A 151 2.21 -9.63 13.18
N THR A 152 1.36 -10.41 12.50
CA THR A 152 0.78 -11.64 13.08
C THR A 152 1.86 -12.66 13.43
N ALA A 153 2.84 -12.88 12.54
CA ALA A 153 3.95 -13.79 12.82
C ALA A 153 4.76 -13.31 14.05
N VAL A 154 5.02 -12.00 14.13
CA VAL A 154 5.69 -11.37 15.29
C VAL A 154 4.90 -11.58 16.58
N VAL A 155 3.59 -11.30 16.56
CA VAL A 155 2.70 -11.47 17.73
C VAL A 155 2.74 -12.91 18.23
N ILE A 156 2.69 -13.90 17.32
CA ILE A 156 2.74 -15.32 17.69
C ILE A 156 4.05 -15.66 18.39
N VAL A 157 5.19 -15.25 17.83
CA VAL A 157 6.50 -15.57 18.41
C VAL A 157 6.68 -14.90 19.78
N LEU A 158 6.27 -13.64 19.94
CA LEU A 158 6.50 -12.89 21.17
C LEU A 158 5.51 -13.18 22.30
N ASN A 159 4.27 -13.53 21.97
CA ASN A 159 3.21 -13.73 22.98
C ASN A 159 2.86 -15.21 23.17
N THR A 160 3.37 -16.10 22.30
CA THR A 160 3.18 -17.55 22.37
C THR A 160 1.70 -17.99 22.56
N PRO A 161 0.72 -17.39 21.84
CA PRO A 161 -0.67 -17.70 22.08
C PRO A 161 -1.00 -19.12 21.63
N ARG A 162 -1.93 -19.80 22.32
CA ARG A 162 -2.33 -21.18 21.97
C ARG A 162 -2.92 -21.24 20.56
N PRO A 163 -2.39 -22.06 19.63
CA PRO A 163 -2.87 -22.14 18.24
C PRO A 163 -4.37 -22.39 18.12
N ALA A 164 -4.90 -23.30 18.95
CA ALA A 164 -6.30 -23.70 18.94
C ALA A 164 -7.27 -22.55 19.27
N ALA A 165 -6.83 -21.53 20.00
CA ALA A 165 -7.64 -20.34 20.29
C ALA A 165 -7.32 -19.20 19.31
N PHE A 166 -6.03 -18.94 19.07
CA PHE A 166 -5.60 -17.78 18.31
C PHE A 166 -5.95 -17.87 16.82
N VAL A 167 -5.76 -19.02 16.18
CA VAL A 167 -5.97 -19.16 14.73
C VAL A 167 -7.45 -19.00 14.34
N PRO A 168 -8.43 -19.63 15.02
CA PRO A 168 -9.84 -19.38 14.73
C PRO A 168 -10.25 -17.92 14.95
N LEU A 169 -9.78 -17.28 16.03
CA LEU A 169 -10.08 -15.87 16.31
C LEU A 169 -9.50 -14.95 15.23
N LEU A 170 -8.26 -15.20 14.81
CA LEU A 170 -7.59 -14.44 13.75
C LEU A 170 -8.36 -14.55 12.43
N VAL A 171 -8.73 -15.76 12.02
CA VAL A 171 -9.46 -16.01 10.76
C VAL A 171 -10.86 -15.43 10.82
N GLY A 172 -11.60 -15.66 11.91
CA GLY A 172 -12.94 -15.11 12.10
C GLY A 172 -12.96 -13.58 12.07
N SER A 173 -11.98 -12.96 12.73
CA SER A 173 -11.83 -11.50 12.73
C SER A 173 -11.43 -10.97 11.34
N ALA A 174 -10.48 -11.62 10.66
CA ALA A 174 -10.09 -11.24 9.30
C ALA A 174 -11.26 -11.35 8.32
N ALA A 175 -12.07 -12.41 8.42
CA ALA A 175 -13.30 -12.57 7.64
C ALA A 175 -14.32 -11.46 7.97
N LEU A 176 -14.50 -11.11 9.24
CA LEU A 176 -15.37 -10.00 9.64
C LEU A 176 -14.91 -8.66 9.04
N LEU A 177 -13.61 -8.39 9.03
CA LEU A 177 -13.06 -7.18 8.39
C LEU A 177 -13.37 -7.13 6.90
N VAL A 178 -13.21 -8.26 6.20
CA VAL A 178 -13.55 -8.37 4.77
C VAL A 178 -15.04 -8.12 4.54
N LEU A 179 -15.91 -8.74 5.34
CA LEU A 179 -17.36 -8.56 5.24
C LEU A 179 -17.77 -7.12 5.54
N ALA A 180 -17.16 -6.48 6.54
CA ALA A 180 -17.42 -5.08 6.86
C ALA A 180 -16.98 -4.14 5.73
N GLY A 181 -15.79 -4.36 5.14
CA GLY A 181 -15.34 -3.61 3.97
C GLY A 181 -16.24 -3.79 2.76
N TRP A 182 -16.74 -5.02 2.53
CA TRP A 182 -17.70 -5.33 1.47
C TRP A 182 -19.03 -4.58 1.70
N ALA A 183 -19.58 -4.64 2.91
CA ALA A 183 -20.80 -3.93 3.27
C ALA A 183 -20.65 -2.41 3.14
N ALA A 184 -19.54 -1.84 3.64
CA ALA A 184 -19.26 -0.41 3.56
C ALA A 184 -19.13 0.09 2.11
N SER A 185 -18.69 -0.77 1.19
CA SER A 185 -18.55 -0.41 -0.24
C SER A 185 -19.88 -0.02 -0.90
N TYR A 186 -21.02 -0.57 -0.44
CA TYR A 186 -22.34 -0.24 -0.98
C TYR A 186 -22.81 1.16 -0.60
N ALA A 187 -22.30 1.74 0.48
CA ALA A 187 -22.66 3.09 0.91
C ALA A 187 -22.02 4.19 0.04
N ARG A 188 -21.12 3.84 -0.90
CA ARG A 188 -20.47 4.79 -1.82
C ARG A 188 -20.61 4.37 -3.29
N PRO A 189 -21.61 4.90 -4.01
CA PRO A 189 -21.78 4.64 -5.43
C PRO A 189 -20.62 5.13 -6.32
N ARG A 190 -19.81 6.08 -5.82
CA ARG A 190 -18.76 6.77 -6.59
C ARG A 190 -17.34 6.22 -6.36
N THR A 191 -17.16 5.20 -5.52
CA THR A 191 -15.86 4.54 -5.31
C THR A 191 -15.87 3.14 -5.92
N PRO A 192 -14.71 2.62 -6.37
CA PRO A 192 -14.60 1.23 -6.80
C PRO A 192 -15.15 0.30 -5.72
N ARG A 193 -15.99 -0.65 -6.12
CA ARG A 193 -16.57 -1.62 -5.19
C ARG A 193 -15.47 -2.53 -4.66
N TYR A 194 -15.45 -2.69 -3.35
CA TYR A 194 -14.67 -3.70 -2.68
C TYR A 194 -15.52 -4.96 -2.54
N PRO A 195 -14.98 -6.17 -2.70
CA PRO A 195 -13.64 -6.44 -3.22
C PRO A 195 -13.57 -6.30 -4.75
N THR A 196 -12.37 -6.06 -5.28
CA THR A 196 -12.12 -6.06 -6.73
C THR A 196 -11.94 -7.47 -7.28
N TYR A 197 -11.37 -8.37 -6.48
CA TYR A 197 -11.29 -9.80 -6.74
C TYR A 197 -11.25 -10.58 -5.42
N TRP A 198 -11.61 -11.87 -5.46
CA TRP A 198 -11.62 -12.72 -4.27
C TRP A 198 -10.38 -13.60 -4.15
N TRP A 199 -9.84 -14.12 -5.26
CA TRP A 199 -8.72 -15.07 -5.29
C TRP A 199 -7.77 -14.85 -6.47
#